data_AF-A0A6C0BCN0-F1
#
_entry.id   AF-A0A6C0BCN0-F1
#
_cell.length_a   1.000
_cell.length_b   1.000
_cell.length_c   1.000
_cell.angle_alpha   90.00
_cell.angle_beta   90.00
_cell.angle_gamma   90.00
#
_symmetry.space_group_name_H-M   'P 1'
#
loop_
_entity.id
_entity.type
_entity.pdbx_description
1 polymer ?
#
loop_
_entity_poly.entity_id
_entity_poly.type
_entity_poly.pdbx_seq_one_letter_code
_entity_poly.pdbx_strand_id
1 'polypeptide(L)' 'MKLSPEKAIFLFIDGKLLHSNSSIHEVYHLYRERDGFLYVKYSEENVFGN' A
#
# COMPACT_ATOMS: atom_id res chain seq x y z
N MET A 1 -3.92 14.21 -7.89
CA MET A 1 -5.02 13.23 -8.09
C MET A 1 -6.24 13.71 -7.31
N LYS A 2 -7.38 13.89 -7.97
CA LYS A 2 -8.69 14.04 -7.29
C LYS A 2 -9.34 12.66 -7.32
N LEU A 3 -9.21 11.91 -6.24
CA LEU A 3 -9.92 10.66 -6.06
C LEU A 3 -11.35 11.00 -5.64
N SER A 4 -12.33 10.50 -6.38
CA SER A 4 -13.73 10.59 -5.95
C SER A 4 -13.86 9.80 -4.64
N PRO A 5 -14.51 10.34 -3.60
CA PRO A 5 -14.66 9.67 -2.30
C PRO A 5 -15.39 8.31 -2.39
N GLU A 6 -16.04 8.04 -3.53
CA GLU A 6 -16.77 6.82 -3.85
C GLU A 6 -15.86 5.67 -4.29
N LYS A 7 -14.60 5.96 -4.65
CA LYS A 7 -13.66 4.95 -5.15
C LYS A 7 -12.88 4.33 -4.00
N ALA A 8 -12.96 3.00 -3.90
CA ALA A 8 -12.13 2.23 -2.99
C ALA A 8 -10.67 2.31 -3.44
N ILE A 9 -9.76 2.45 -2.48
CA ILE A 9 -8.31 2.47 -2.71
C ILE A 9 -7.72 1.31 -1.92
N PHE A 10 -7.05 0.41 -2.63
CA PHE A 10 -6.31 -0.69 -2.04
C PHE A 10 -4.82 -0.37 -2.11
N LEU A 11 -4.14 -0.42 -0.97
CA LEU A 11 -2.71 -0.20 -0.89
C LEU A 11 -2.00 -1.55 -0.80
N PHE A 12 -0.87 -1.69 -1.48
CA PHE A 12 -0.04 -2.88 -1.54
C PHE A 12 1.41 -2.53 -1.24
N ILE A 13 2.06 -3.37 -0.45
CA ILE A 13 3.47 -3.27 -0.09
C ILE A 13 4.09 -4.64 -0.29
N ASP A 14 5.15 -4.71 -1.08
CA ASP A 14 5.80 -5.99 -1.45
C ASP A 14 4.80 -7.04 -2.00
N GLY A 15 3.83 -6.57 -2.80
CA GLY A 15 2.78 -7.42 -3.37
C GLY A 15 1.70 -7.88 -2.39
N LYS A 16 1.77 -7.50 -1.10
CA LYS A 16 0.75 -7.82 -0.08
C LYS A 16 -0.18 -6.64 0.16
N LEU A 17 -1.47 -6.93 0.31
CA LEU A 17 -2.45 -5.93 0.69
C LEU A 17 -2.12 -5.35 2.07
N LEU A 18 -2.12 -4.03 2.20
CA LEU A 18 -1.97 -3.39 3.49
C LEU A 18 -3.23 -3.62 4.32
N HIS A 19 -3.08 -4.24 5.49
CA HIS A 19 -4.17 -4.35 6.45
C HIS A 19 -4.38 -2.98 7.10
N SER A 20 -5.62 -2.48 7.13
CA SER A 20 -5.98 -1.15 7.66
C SER A 20 -5.59 -0.93 9.13
N ASN A 21 -5.20 -1.99 9.83
CA ASN A 21 -4.93 -1.99 11.27
C ASN A 21 -3.44 -1.82 11.59
N SER A 22 -2.55 -1.85 10.59
CA SER A 22 -1.10 -1.70 10.78
C SER A 22 -0.69 -0.24 10.76
N SER A 23 0.18 0.17 11.67
CA SER A 23 0.73 1.53 11.64
C SER A 23 1.75 1.68 10.51
N ILE A 24 1.81 2.86 9.88
CA ILE A 24 2.81 3.16 8.83
C ILE A 24 4.24 3.00 9.38
N HIS A 25 4.44 3.28 10.68
CA HIS A 25 5.73 3.11 11.34
C HIS A 25 6.20 1.65 11.34
N GLU A 26 5.35 0.72 11.80
CA GLU A 26 5.66 -0.72 11.78
C GLU A 26 5.89 -1.21 10.35
N VAL A 27 5.04 -0.78 9.43
CA VAL A 27 5.13 -1.13 8.01
C VAL A 27 6.46 -0.65 7.41
N TYR A 28 6.88 0.58 7.70
CA TYR A 28 8.17 1.10 7.27
C TYR A 28 9.33 0.27 7.81
N HIS A 29 9.30 -0.09 9.10
CA HIS A 29 10.35 -0.91 9.70
C HIS A 29 10.46 -2.32 9.11
N LEU A 30 9.33 -2.89 8.68
CA LEU A 30 9.27 -4.24 8.13
C LEU A 30 9.56 -4.31 6.63
N TYR A 31 9.16 -3.30 5.85
CA TYR A 31 9.12 -3.36 4.38
C TYR A 31 9.90 -2.26 3.65
N ARG A 32 10.69 -1.45 4.37
CA ARG A 32 11.60 -0.51 3.69
C ARG A 32 12.65 -1.26 2.86
N GLU A 33 13.00 -0.67 1.73
CA GLU A 33 14.07 -1.16 0.88
C GLU A 33 15.45 -0.67 1.36
N ARG A 34 16.51 -1.16 0.72
CA ARG A 34 17.91 -0.85 1.06
C ARG A 34 18.27 0.63 0.89
N ASP A 35 17.53 1.35 0.06
CA ASP A 35 17.67 2.79 -0.16
C ASP A 35 17.04 3.63 0.97
N GLY A 36 16.34 2.99 1.90
CA GLY A 36 15.68 3.64 3.03
C GLY A 36 14.27 4.15 2.74
N PHE A 37 13.72 3.88 1.56
CA PHE A 37 12.36 4.24 1.18
C PHE A 37 11.37 3.08 1.34
N LEU A 38 10.11 3.41 1.59
CA LEU A 38 9.00 2.47 1.59
C LEU A 38 8.20 2.65 0.29
N TYR A 39 8.08 1.58 -0.48
CA TYR A 39 7.36 1.58 -1.74
C TYR A 39 5.94 1.05 -1.57
N VAL A 40 4.96 1.89 -1.88
CA VAL A 40 3.53 1.55 -1.80
C VAL A 40 2.92 1.64 -3.20
N LYS A 41 2.28 0.56 -3.64
CA LYS A 41 1.47 0.54 -4.86
C LYS A 41 0.00 0.68 -4.47
N TYR A 42 -0.79 1.41 -5.26
CA TYR A 42 -2.24 1.49 -5.05
C TYR A 42 -2.98 0.94 -6.26
N SER A 43 -4.15 0.36 -6.04
CA SER A 43 -5.07 -0.10 -7.08
C SER A 43 -6.52 0.20 -6.69
N GLU A 44 -7.38 0.32 -7.70
CA GLU A 44 -8.84 0.37 -7.52
C GLU A 44 -9.43 -1.05 -7.29
N GLU A 45 -8.62 -2.09 -7.53
CA GLU A 45 -8.98 -3.50 -7.33
C GLU A 45 -8.18 -4.13 -6.18
N ASN A 46 -8.78 -5.09 -5.46
CA ASN A 46 -8.14 -5.77 -4.33
C ASN A 46 -7.18 -6.91 -4.75
N VAL A 47 -7.00 -7.13 -6.05
CA VAL A 47 -6.09 -8.11 -6.64
C VAL A 47 -4.87 -7.42 -7.25
N PHE A 48 -3.69 -7.96 -6.97
CA PHE A 48 -2.42 -7.43 -7.48
C PHE A 48 -2.05 -8.09 -8.81
N GLY A 49 -2.33 -7.40 -9.92
CA GLY A 49 -1.99 -7.85 -11.26
C GLY A 49 -2.91 -8.97 -11.76
N ASN A 50 -3.54 -8.75 -12.91
CA ASN A 50 -4.11 -9.81 -13.74
C ASN A 50 -3.08 -10.20 -14.80
#